data_AF-A0A1U9VRJ1-F1
#
_entry.id   AF-A0A1U9VRJ1-F1
#
_cell.length_a   1.000
_cell.length_b   1.000
_cell.length_c   1.000
_cell.angle_alpha   90.00
_cell.angle_beta   90.00
_cell.angle_gamma   90.00
#
_symmetry.space_group_name_H-M   'P 1'
#
loop_
_entity.id
_entity.type
_entity.pdbx_description
1 polymer ?
#
loop_
_entity_poly.entity_id
_entity_poly.type
_entity_poly.pdbx_seq_one_letter_code
_entity_poly.pdbx_strand_id
1 'polypeptide(L)'
;MRQDQYERLQALTEKLTDVFLDEANPETWPGKGLEASAMDQQTRGDRYWVKKNAAATLTVIMKTTSLIGVIQQRSAAGTPDGVPPLESDEPDGLDGEIRAAEKEATRLLNKLGTAASKDAFDKRVHGK
;
A
#
# COMPACT_ATOMS: atom_id res chain seq x y z
N MET A 1 -11.12 -26.86 -5.49
CA MET A 1 -11.65 -26.35 -4.20
C MET A 1 -13.05 -26.90 -4.03
N ARG A 2 -13.47 -27.25 -2.81
CA ARG A 2 -14.85 -27.70 -2.57
C ARG A 2 -15.82 -26.51 -2.63
N GLN A 3 -17.06 -26.74 -3.06
CA GLN A 3 -18.07 -25.69 -3.22
C GLN A 3 -18.34 -24.91 -1.92
N ASP A 4 -18.40 -25.62 -0.79
CA ASP A 4 -18.59 -25.01 0.54
C ASP A 4 -17.42 -24.08 0.92
N GLN A 5 -16.20 -24.38 0.47
CA GLN A 5 -15.04 -23.54 0.72
C GLN A 5 -15.08 -22.26 -0.13
N TYR A 6 -15.56 -22.36 -1.37
CA TYR A 6 -15.72 -21.22 -2.27
C TYR A 6 -16.75 -20.22 -1.73
N GLU A 7 -17.93 -20.70 -1.34
CA GLU A 7 -19.00 -19.86 -0.74
C GLU A 7 -18.54 -19.17 0.54
N ARG A 8 -17.77 -19.88 1.37
CA ARG A 8 -17.17 -19.29 2.58
C ARG A 8 -16.14 -18.21 2.27
N LEU A 9 -15.37 -18.35 1.19
CA LEU A 9 -14.42 -17.31 0.78
C LEU A 9 -15.14 -16.08 0.22
N GLN A 10 -16.25 -16.25 -0.51
CA GLN A 10 -17.08 -15.14 -0.96
C GLN A 10 -17.70 -14.37 0.22
N ALA A 11 -18.30 -15.09 1.16
CA ALA A 11 -18.85 -14.48 2.38
C ALA A 11 -17.77 -13.82 3.24
N LEU A 12 -16.54 -14.34 3.21
CA LEU A 12 -15.40 -13.71 3.88
C LEU A 12 -15.01 -12.39 3.20
N THR A 13 -14.96 -12.33 1.86
CA THR A 13 -14.65 -11.08 1.15
C THR A 13 -15.67 -9.97 1.42
N GLU A 14 -16.96 -10.30 1.55
CA GLU A 14 -17.99 -9.33 1.94
C GLU A 14 -17.73 -8.79 3.35
N LYS A 15 -17.51 -9.67 4.33
CA LYS A 15 -17.20 -9.25 5.71
C LYS A 15 -15.92 -8.42 5.82
N LEU A 16 -14.88 -8.79 5.07
CA LEU A 16 -13.63 -8.02 5.04
C LEU A 16 -13.85 -6.65 4.41
N THR A 17 -14.74 -6.55 3.43
CA THR A 17 -15.10 -5.27 2.79
C THR A 17 -15.82 -4.36 3.78
N ASP A 18 -16.75 -4.88 4.58
CA ASP A 18 -17.40 -4.10 5.64
C ASP A 18 -16.37 -3.56 6.65
N VAL A 19 -15.43 -4.41 7.09
CA VAL A 19 -14.34 -4.00 7.99
C VAL A 19 -13.45 -2.94 7.34
N PHE A 20 -13.06 -3.14 6.08
CA PHE A 20 -12.26 -2.17 5.34
C PHE A 20 -12.97 -0.81 5.24
N LEU A 21 -14.27 -0.79 4.96
CA LEU A 21 -15.03 0.46 4.84
C LEU A 21 -15.07 1.22 6.16
N ASP A 22 -15.16 0.52 7.30
CA ASP A 22 -15.12 1.15 8.62
C ASP A 22 -13.71 1.68 8.95
N GLU A 23 -12.67 0.87 8.73
CA GLU A 23 -11.28 1.23 9.00
C GLU A 23 -10.78 2.36 8.08
N ALA A 24 -11.22 2.38 6.83
CA ALA A 24 -10.84 3.38 5.84
C ALA A 24 -11.65 4.69 5.95
N ASN A 25 -12.65 4.77 6.84
CA ASN A 25 -13.52 5.91 6.97
C ASN A 25 -12.81 7.11 7.64
N PRO A 26 -12.56 8.22 6.91
CA PRO A 26 -11.89 9.38 7.49
C PRO A 26 -12.68 10.05 8.62
N GLU A 27 -13.99 9.84 8.68
CA GLU A 27 -14.86 10.39 9.73
C GLU A 27 -14.67 9.71 11.09
N THR A 28 -14.12 8.49 11.13
CA THR A 28 -13.85 7.73 12.36
C THR A 28 -12.39 7.81 12.80
N TRP A 29 -11.52 8.41 11.99
CA TRP A 29 -10.09 8.45 12.27
C TRP A 29 -9.73 9.35 13.46
N PRO A 30 -8.70 8.98 14.24
CA PRO A 30 -8.16 9.84 15.29
C PRO A 30 -7.80 11.24 14.77
N GLY A 31 -8.14 12.28 15.53
CA GLY A 31 -7.90 13.66 15.14
C GLY A 31 -8.87 14.22 14.09
N LYS A 32 -10.01 13.56 13.84
CA LYS A 32 -11.06 14.09 12.98
C LYS A 32 -11.49 15.50 13.41
N GLY A 33 -11.55 16.41 12.43
CA GLY A 33 -11.88 17.82 12.65
C GLY A 33 -10.74 18.69 13.17
N LEU A 34 -9.56 18.12 13.43
CA LEU A 34 -8.35 18.88 13.75
C LEU A 34 -7.50 19.12 12.51
N GLU A 35 -6.88 20.29 12.44
CA GLU A 35 -5.79 20.55 11.51
C GLU A 35 -4.59 19.65 11.81
N ALA A 36 -3.85 19.22 10.77
CA ALA A 36 -2.73 18.29 10.93
C ALA A 36 -1.63 18.85 11.85
N SER A 37 -1.42 20.16 11.85
CA SER A 37 -0.47 20.86 12.73
C SER A 37 -0.94 20.96 14.17
N ALA A 38 -2.25 20.82 14.43
CA ALA A 38 -2.85 20.90 15.76
C ALA A 38 -2.93 19.53 16.47
N MET A 39 -2.61 18.43 15.78
CA MET A 39 -2.61 17.09 16.37
C MET A 39 -1.33 16.85 17.16
N ASP A 40 -1.49 16.35 18.39
CA ASP A 40 -0.37 15.86 19.18
C ASP A 40 0.27 14.62 18.55
N GLN A 41 1.41 14.20 19.09
CA GLN A 41 2.15 13.05 18.57
C GLN A 41 1.35 11.76 18.63
N GLN A 42 0.59 11.55 19.72
CA GLN A 42 -0.19 10.34 19.94
C GLN A 42 -1.31 10.21 18.91
N THR A 43 -2.10 11.27 18.74
CA THR A 43 -3.21 11.33 17.78
C THR A 43 -2.72 11.09 16.36
N ARG A 44 -1.58 11.68 15.96
CA ARG A 44 -0.97 11.42 14.65
C ARG A 44 -0.52 9.97 14.50
N GLY A 45 0.08 9.40 15.54
CA GLY A 45 0.49 8.00 15.59
C GLY A 45 -0.69 7.04 15.45
N ASP A 46 -1.76 7.26 16.23
CA ASP A 46 -2.96 6.43 16.18
C ASP A 46 -3.67 6.56 14.83
N ARG A 47 -3.74 7.77 14.27
CA ARG A 47 -4.28 7.99 12.93
C ARG A 47 -3.49 7.25 11.85
N TYR A 48 -2.17 7.20 11.97
CA TYR A 48 -1.31 6.43 11.07
C TYR A 48 -1.59 4.92 11.19
N TRP A 49 -1.75 4.42 12.41
CA TRP A 49 -2.06 3.01 12.65
C TRP A 49 -3.40 2.57 12.08
N VAL A 50 -4.47 3.37 12.23
CA VAL A 50 -5.78 3.03 11.64
C VAL A 50 -5.70 2.91 10.11
N LYS A 51 -4.94 3.78 9.44
CA LYS A 51 -4.69 3.69 7.99
C LYS A 51 -3.91 2.44 7.60
N LYS A 52 -2.87 2.09 8.38
CA LYS A 52 -2.11 0.86 8.16
C LYS A 52 -2.99 -0.38 8.31
N ASN A 53 -3.90 -0.36 9.29
CA ASN A 53 -4.83 -1.45 9.51
C ASN A 53 -5.79 -1.60 8.31
N ALA A 54 -6.38 -0.51 7.82
CA ALA A 54 -7.21 -0.51 6.61
C ALA A 54 -6.48 -1.10 5.38
N ALA A 55 -5.20 -0.72 5.18
CA ALA A 55 -4.40 -1.26 4.08
C ALA A 55 -4.09 -2.76 4.25
N ALA A 56 -3.88 -3.23 5.48
CA ALA A 56 -3.72 -4.65 5.77
C ALA A 56 -5.01 -5.43 5.45
N THR A 57 -6.18 -4.92 5.84
CA THR A 57 -7.48 -5.52 5.51
C THR A 57 -7.69 -5.60 4.00
N LEU A 58 -7.40 -4.52 3.26
CA LEU A 58 -7.46 -4.52 1.79
C LEU A 58 -6.53 -5.56 1.17
N THR A 59 -5.33 -5.75 1.72
CA THR A 59 -4.39 -6.78 1.26
C THR A 59 -4.98 -8.19 1.42
N VAL A 60 -5.68 -8.46 2.52
CA VAL A 60 -6.37 -9.74 2.71
C VAL A 60 -7.46 -9.92 1.65
N ILE A 61 -8.28 -8.90 1.40
CA ILE A 61 -9.31 -8.92 0.34
C ILE A 61 -8.69 -9.26 -1.02
N MET A 62 -7.62 -8.56 -1.42
CA MET A 62 -6.93 -8.78 -2.69
C MET A 62 -6.42 -10.22 -2.81
N LYS A 63 -5.77 -10.74 -1.76
CA LYS A 63 -5.25 -12.11 -1.73
C LYS A 63 -6.38 -13.15 -1.80
N THR A 64 -7.48 -12.94 -1.08
CA THR A 64 -8.64 -13.83 -1.12
C THR A 64 -9.30 -13.83 -2.50
N THR A 65 -9.53 -12.67 -3.10
CA THR A 65 -10.09 -12.55 -4.46
C THR A 65 -9.19 -13.18 -5.51
N SER A 66 -7.86 -12.98 -5.41
CA SER A 66 -6.88 -13.62 -6.30
C SER A 66 -6.94 -15.16 -6.19
N LEU A 67 -7.01 -15.70 -4.97
CA LEU A 67 -7.17 -17.14 -4.75
C LEU A 67 -8.43 -17.69 -5.42
N ILE A 68 -9.56 -17.00 -5.27
CA ILE A 68 -10.83 -17.36 -5.92
C ILE A 68 -10.67 -17.39 -7.44
N GLY A 69 -10.07 -16.34 -8.03
CA GLY A 69 -9.86 -16.22 -9.48
C GLY A 69 -8.96 -17.31 -10.06
N VAL A 70 -7.82 -17.59 -9.42
CA VAL A 70 -6.90 -18.66 -9.82
C VAL A 70 -7.61 -20.02 -9.84
N ILE A 71 -8.49 -20.27 -8.87
CA ILE A 71 -9.22 -21.53 -8.77
C ILE A 71 -10.28 -21.65 -9.88
N GLN A 72 -11.04 -20.58 -10.14
CA GLN A 72 -12.01 -20.57 -11.24
C GLN A 72 -11.34 -20.82 -12.59
N GLN A 73 -10.19 -20.20 -12.83
CA GLN A 73 -9.42 -20.38 -14.06
C GLN A 73 -8.92 -21.83 -14.22
N ARG A 74 -8.50 -22.49 -13.13
CA ARG A 74 -8.12 -23.93 -13.16
C ARG A 74 -9.31 -24.85 -13.41
N SER A 75 -10.45 -24.57 -12.78
CA SER A 75 -11.68 -25.33 -13.00
C SER A 75 -12.16 -25.25 -14.45
N ALA A 76 -11.96 -24.10 -15.12
CA ALA A 76 -12.27 -23.92 -16.53
C ALA A 76 -11.22 -24.55 -17.49
N ALA A 77 -9.94 -24.59 -17.08
CA ALA A 77 -8.83 -25.07 -17.91
C ALA A 77 -8.57 -26.58 -17.83
N GLY A 78 -9.21 -27.32 -16.91
CA GLY A 78 -9.10 -28.78 -16.79
C GLY A 78 -7.70 -29.29 -16.39
N THR A 79 -6.79 -28.43 -15.93
CA THR A 79 -5.41 -28.76 -15.59
C THR A 79 -5.22 -29.12 -14.12
N PRO A 80 -4.63 -30.28 -13.77
CA PRO A 80 -4.31 -30.64 -12.39
C PRO A 80 -2.99 -30.00 -11.93
N ASP A 81 -3.04 -29.48 -10.70
CA ASP A 81 -1.97 -29.10 -9.76
C ASP A 81 -0.69 -28.40 -10.24
N GLY A 82 -0.62 -27.14 -9.82
CA GLY A 82 0.59 -26.37 -9.58
C GLY A 82 0.17 -25.01 -9.05
N VAL A 83 0.53 -24.66 -7.82
CA VAL A 83 0.40 -23.26 -7.35
C VAL A 83 1.55 -22.50 -8.01
N PRO A 84 1.31 -21.63 -9.02
CA PRO A 84 2.36 -20.68 -9.38
C PRO A 84 2.60 -19.83 -8.13
N PRO A 85 3.86 -19.49 -7.83
CA PRO A 85 4.13 -18.57 -6.74
C PRO A 85 3.25 -17.34 -6.92
N LEU A 86 2.52 -16.97 -5.86
CA LEU A 86 2.10 -15.58 -5.75
C LEU A 86 3.42 -14.81 -5.78
N GLU A 87 3.69 -14.08 -6.87
CA GLU A 87 4.78 -13.11 -6.88
C GLU A 87 4.46 -12.14 -5.75
N SER A 88 5.11 -12.36 -4.61
CA SER A 88 5.12 -11.47 -3.49
C SER A 88 6.01 -10.31 -3.90
N ASP A 89 5.44 -9.33 -4.59
CA ASP A 89 6.07 -8.04 -4.68
C ASP A 89 6.14 -7.47 -3.25
N GLU A 90 7.37 -7.53 -2.74
CA GLU A 90 7.96 -6.95 -1.54
C GLU A 90 7.67 -7.60 -0.16
N PRO A 91 8.73 -7.99 0.58
CA PRO A 91 8.62 -8.51 1.95
C PRO A 91 8.26 -7.45 3.01
N ASP A 92 8.16 -6.16 2.66
CA ASP A 92 7.95 -5.06 3.61
C ASP A 92 6.67 -4.22 3.39
N GLY A 93 5.82 -4.56 2.41
CA GLY A 93 4.54 -3.87 2.16
C GLY A 93 4.64 -2.34 2.07
N LEU A 94 3.71 -1.61 2.71
CA LEU A 94 3.70 -0.14 2.75
C LEU A 94 5.02 0.49 3.25
N ASP A 95 5.74 -0.18 4.15
CA ASP A 95 7.01 0.33 4.67
C ASP A 95 8.15 0.13 3.64
N GLY A 96 8.00 -0.81 2.70
CA GLY A 96 8.82 -0.93 1.49
C GLY A 96 8.54 0.20 0.51
N GLU A 97 7.26 0.42 0.18
CA GLU A 97 6.82 1.49 -0.73
C GLU A 97 7.19 2.90 -0.22
N ILE A 98 7.04 3.15 1.09
CA ILE A 98 7.45 4.42 1.72
C ILE A 98 8.96 4.63 1.58
N ARG A 99 9.79 3.60 1.83
CA ARG A 99 11.25 3.71 1.64
C ARG A 99 11.64 3.92 0.18
N ALA A 100 10.93 3.29 -0.75
CA ALA A 100 11.13 3.49 -2.18
C ALA A 100 10.83 4.95 -2.57
N ALA A 101 9.70 5.49 -2.10
CA ALA A 101 9.32 6.88 -2.30
C ALA A 101 10.30 7.88 -1.65
N GLU A 102 10.76 7.61 -0.42
CA GLU A 102 11.77 8.43 0.27
C GLU A 102 13.11 8.45 -0.48
N LYS A 103 13.52 7.30 -1.02
CA LYS A 103 14.74 7.17 -1.84
C LYS A 103 14.62 7.94 -3.15
N GLU A 104 13.45 7.91 -3.78
CA GLU A 104 13.17 8.67 -5.00
C GLU A 104 13.14 10.17 -4.73
N ALA A 105 12.48 10.62 -3.67
CA ALA A 105 12.46 12.00 -3.22
C ALA A 105 13.88 12.51 -2.93
N THR A 106 14.70 11.73 -2.23
CA THR A 106 16.11 12.04 -1.96
C THR A 106 16.93 12.18 -3.25
N ARG A 107 16.69 11.30 -4.22
CA ARG A 107 17.35 11.36 -5.54
C ARG A 107 16.97 12.63 -6.30
N LEU A 108 15.71 13.05 -6.25
CA LEU A 108 15.24 14.29 -6.89
C LEU A 108 15.84 15.54 -6.24
N LEU A 109 15.88 15.58 -4.90
CA LEU A 109 16.51 16.67 -4.14
C LEU A 109 18.02 16.78 -4.44
N ASN A 110 18.72 15.65 -4.53
CA ASN A 110 20.15 15.64 -4.87
C ASN A 110 20.41 16.11 -6.31
N LYS A 111 19.52 15.80 -7.26
CA LYS A 111 19.61 16.34 -8.64
C LYS A 111 19.42 17.86 -8.69
N LEU A 112 18.50 18.40 -7.88
CA LEU A 112 18.30 19.84 -7.76
C LEU A 112 19.49 20.54 -7.09
N GLY A 113 20.03 19.95 -6.02
CA GLY A 113 21.21 20.46 -5.33
C GLY A 113 22.48 20.42 -6.18
N THR A 114 22.69 19.36 -6.97
CA THR A 114 23.84 19.25 -7.89
C THR A 114 23.71 20.16 -9.11
N ALA A 115 22.50 20.37 -9.65
CA ALA A 115 22.26 21.35 -10.71
C ALA A 115 22.54 22.78 -10.22
N ALA A 116 22.06 23.15 -9.03
CA ALA A 116 22.35 24.46 -8.43
C ALA A 116 23.85 24.65 -8.13
N SER A 117 24.53 23.59 -7.70
CA SER A 117 25.98 23.60 -7.45
C SER A 117 26.80 23.71 -8.74
N LYS A 118 26.34 23.08 -9.83
CA LYS A 118 26.95 23.15 -11.15
C LYS A 118 26.76 24.54 -11.77
N ASP A 119 25.57 25.12 -11.68
CA ASP A 119 25.33 26.50 -12.14
C ASP A 119 26.19 27.53 -11.38
N ALA A 120 26.39 27.34 -10.07
CA ALA A 120 27.26 28.18 -9.26
C ALA A 120 28.75 27.99 -9.63
N PHE A 121 29.17 26.76 -9.95
CA PHE A 121 30.52 26.46 -10.41
C PHE A 121 30.80 27.02 -11.81
N ASP A 122 29.87 26.84 -12.75
CA ASP A 122 29.99 27.35 -14.13
C ASP A 122 30.02 28.89 -14.14
N LYS A 123 29.22 29.56 -13.30
CA LYS A 123 29.32 31.02 -13.11
C LYS A 123 30.68 31.47 -12.57
N ARG A 124 31.28 30.69 -11.66
CA ARG A 124 32.58 30.99 -11.05
C ARG A 124 33.75 30.77 -12.00
N VAL A 125 33.66 29.77 -12.89
CA VAL A 125 34.74 29.36 -13.79
C VAL A 125 34.64 30.05 -15.16
N HIS A 126 33.43 30.30 -15.66
CA HIS A 126 33.20 30.81 -17.02
C HIS A 126 32.65 32.25 -17.09
N GLY A 127 32.37 32.89 -15.95
CA GLY A 127 32.24 34.35 -15.84
C GLY A 127 31.19 34.99 -16.76
N LYS A 128 29.98 34.41 -16.84
CA LYS A 128 28.76 35.12 -17.29
C LYS A 128 27.58 34.77 -16.40
#